data_AF-A0A022Y4T7-F1
#
_entry.id   AF-A0A022Y4T7-F1
#
_cell.length_a   1.000
_cell.length_b   1.000
_cell.length_c   1.000
_cell.angle_alpha   90.00
_cell.angle_beta   90.00
_cell.angle_gamma   90.00
#
_symmetry.space_group_name_H-M   'P 1'
#
loop_
_entity.id
_entity.type
_entity.pdbx_description
1 polymer ?
#
loop_
_entity_poly.entity_id
_entity_poly.type
_entity_poly.pdbx_seq_one_letter_code
_entity_poly.pdbx_strand_id
1 'polypeptide(L)'
;MVSLLKRLSGSSRPEWQKFLRQCLLQRISTDEFYNLAKVMLRRHPISHMDLFDVILESRAVTDFDWDPLIPDYVDAVQKLTQVELFNILPSLLAHSSIKSDIQRWKKQNQAQNQDTDQNVDEQGPTEPADSKGPATLLTDYGIIQNVITAVTTGHAPKIALEFMDTCSAIADWILALVSWNAHLGSEKGEGSGTQLLASPDVVSIFIAVGFLFGALAGTEVGANALSFQHSGTFKHQRMKLARALTAYSPICAEISIPLRNRLDQLQKEFSLFLKGEKSNQDHVIEDTAVSTLEFESRVVDIPPVSSRAGLYIYINSLLVGRPLIDDNLLINYLNNRYGGNHMALVEELITASFDVLSNGMYRNEPQQSMFLFRAFLVNKLPSFLSDLAGSVVEPIPVELCITRALARVDPNTFPSFSEIFSTHGNSVLSDVRQEFLFSCALHKLIPESSIERLLGENPMQTLPNGGRFVKHDLVAQINNSHERAEQLLNGVESMDGNARAIVEAIAEVWAFHRTKILQSTNMDNMDNVGDA
;
A
#
# COMPACT_ATOMS: atom_id res chain seq x y z
N MET A 1 -43.00 -5.07 -24.34
CA MET A 1 -41.71 -4.33 -24.40
C MET A 1 -40.67 -4.93 -23.45
N VAL A 2 -40.98 -5.12 -22.16
CA VAL A 2 -40.09 -5.80 -21.19
C VAL A 2 -39.75 -7.25 -21.57
N SER A 3 -40.68 -7.97 -22.21
CA SER A 3 -40.47 -9.34 -22.72
C SER A 3 -39.59 -9.43 -23.98
N LEU A 4 -39.45 -8.34 -24.74
CA LEU A 4 -38.60 -8.26 -25.93
C LEU A 4 -37.14 -7.95 -25.56
N LEU A 5 -36.91 -7.10 -24.55
CA LEU A 5 -35.58 -6.87 -23.97
C LEU A 5 -34.99 -8.15 -23.34
N LYS A 6 -35.82 -8.95 -22.65
CA LYS A 6 -35.40 -10.24 -22.07
C LYS A 6 -35.05 -11.33 -23.10
N ARG A 7 -35.58 -11.25 -24.33
CA ARG A 7 -35.26 -12.20 -25.41
C ARG A 7 -34.02 -11.81 -26.20
N LEU A 8 -33.67 -10.53 -26.26
CA LEU A 8 -32.45 -10.03 -26.92
C LEU A 8 -31.21 -10.14 -26.03
N SER A 9 -31.36 -10.00 -24.70
CA SER A 9 -30.24 -10.06 -23.74
C SER A 9 -29.53 -11.42 -23.69
N GLY A 10 -30.24 -12.53 -23.95
CA GLY A 10 -29.64 -13.87 -24.01
C GLY A 10 -28.67 -14.07 -25.18
N SER A 11 -28.82 -13.31 -26.27
CA SER A 11 -27.93 -13.38 -27.44
C SER A 11 -26.75 -12.42 -27.39
N SER A 12 -26.85 -11.33 -26.62
CA SER A 12 -25.80 -10.31 -26.54
C SER A 12 -24.73 -10.63 -25.49
N ARG A 13 -25.09 -11.28 -24.38
CA ARG A 13 -24.13 -11.65 -23.31
C ARG A 13 -22.93 -12.50 -23.82
N PRO A 14 -23.11 -13.55 -24.63
CA PRO A 14 -21.99 -14.34 -25.16
C PRO A 14 -21.06 -13.52 -26.06
N GLU A 15 -21.61 -12.60 -26.85
CA GLU A 15 -20.82 -11.71 -27.72
C GLU A 15 -20.01 -10.71 -26.89
N TRP A 16 -20.57 -10.19 -25.79
CA TRP A 16 -19.83 -9.37 -24.83
C TRP A 16 -18.73 -10.14 -24.10
N GLN A 17 -18.98 -11.38 -23.70
CA GLN A 17 -17.97 -12.27 -23.11
C GLN A 17 -16.81 -12.50 -24.08
N LYS A 18 -17.10 -12.76 -25.36
CA LYS A 18 -16.10 -12.95 -26.40
C LYS A 18 -15.30 -11.67 -26.67
N PHE A 19 -15.97 -10.53 -26.77
CA PHE A 19 -15.35 -9.22 -26.95
C PHE A 19 -14.38 -8.90 -25.81
N LEU A 20 -14.85 -8.99 -24.55
CA LEU A 20 -14.03 -8.71 -23.37
C LEU A 20 -12.84 -9.66 -23.26
N ARG A 21 -13.05 -10.95 -23.50
CA ARG A 21 -11.97 -11.94 -23.54
C ARG A 21 -10.89 -11.55 -24.56
N GLN A 22 -11.28 -11.09 -25.75
CA GLN A 22 -10.33 -10.64 -26.78
C GLN A 22 -9.61 -9.36 -26.36
N CYS A 23 -10.31 -8.38 -25.78
CA CYS A 23 -9.72 -7.14 -25.30
C CYS A 23 -8.67 -7.38 -24.21
N LEU A 24 -8.93 -8.32 -23.29
CA LEU A 24 -7.99 -8.68 -22.23
C LEU A 24 -6.77 -9.43 -22.79
N LEU A 25 -6.99 -10.42 -23.67
CA LEU A 25 -5.90 -11.19 -24.30
C LEU A 25 -4.99 -10.31 -25.17
N GLN A 26 -5.57 -9.32 -25.87
CA GLN A 26 -4.82 -8.38 -26.71
C GLN A 26 -4.30 -7.16 -25.95
N ARG A 27 -4.56 -7.06 -24.63
CA ARG A 27 -4.14 -5.92 -23.78
C ARG A 27 -4.54 -4.57 -24.37
N ILE A 28 -5.78 -4.47 -24.85
CA ILE A 28 -6.33 -3.24 -25.44
C ILE A 28 -6.32 -2.12 -24.40
N SER A 29 -5.93 -0.92 -24.82
CA SER A 29 -5.92 0.25 -23.93
C SER A 29 -7.34 0.66 -23.51
N THR A 30 -7.49 1.26 -22.34
CA THR A 30 -8.79 1.69 -21.79
C THR A 30 -9.55 2.65 -22.72
N ASP A 31 -8.83 3.55 -23.40
CA ASP A 31 -9.42 4.51 -24.35
C ASP A 31 -9.94 3.80 -25.62
N GLU A 32 -9.18 2.85 -26.14
CA GLU A 32 -9.60 2.06 -27.30
C GLU A 32 -10.77 1.15 -26.93
N PHE A 33 -10.70 0.48 -25.77
CA PHE A 33 -11.79 -0.32 -25.22
C PHE A 33 -13.07 0.51 -25.08
N TYR A 34 -13.01 1.72 -24.54
CA TYR A 34 -14.18 2.60 -24.41
C TYR A 34 -14.86 2.86 -25.77
N ASN A 35 -14.07 3.16 -26.80
CA ASN A 35 -14.58 3.42 -28.15
C ASN A 35 -15.20 2.17 -28.78
N LEU A 36 -14.55 1.02 -28.63
CA LEU A 36 -15.06 -0.27 -29.11
C LEU A 36 -16.32 -0.70 -28.36
N ALA A 37 -16.35 -0.55 -27.03
CA ALA A 37 -17.50 -0.86 -26.18
C ALA A 37 -18.72 0.01 -26.55
N LYS A 38 -18.50 1.29 -26.89
CA LYS A 38 -19.56 2.18 -27.40
C LYS A 38 -20.17 1.67 -28.70
N VAL A 39 -19.37 1.12 -29.61
CA VAL A 39 -19.86 0.48 -30.84
C VAL A 39 -20.56 -0.85 -30.53
N MET A 40 -19.99 -1.63 -29.61
CA MET A 40 -20.53 -2.92 -29.19
C MET A 40 -21.91 -2.77 -28.55
N LEU A 41 -22.11 -1.78 -27.68
CA LEU A 41 -23.39 -1.50 -27.03
C LEU A 41 -24.49 -1.12 -28.02
N ARG A 42 -24.14 -0.49 -29.14
CA ARG A 42 -25.10 -0.18 -30.23
C ARG A 42 -25.49 -1.42 -31.03
N ARG A 43 -24.56 -2.37 -31.21
CA ARG A 43 -24.79 -3.60 -32.01
C ARG A 43 -25.44 -4.70 -31.19
N HIS A 44 -25.01 -4.85 -29.94
CA HIS A 44 -25.46 -5.88 -29.01
C HIS A 44 -25.88 -5.21 -27.69
N PRO A 45 -27.11 -4.67 -27.62
CA PRO A 45 -27.61 -4.06 -26.39
C PRO A 45 -27.63 -5.08 -25.24
N ILE A 46 -27.18 -4.64 -24.07
CA ILE A 46 -27.14 -5.42 -22.83
C ILE A 46 -27.55 -4.51 -21.67
N SER A 47 -28.13 -5.06 -20.60
CA SER A 47 -28.39 -4.29 -19.39
C SER A 47 -27.07 -3.77 -18.81
N HIS A 48 -27.07 -2.57 -18.22
CA HIS A 48 -25.85 -1.99 -17.67
C HIS A 48 -25.25 -2.87 -16.56
N MET A 49 -26.08 -3.43 -15.68
CA MET A 49 -25.63 -4.35 -14.63
C MET A 49 -25.11 -5.68 -15.20
N ASP A 50 -25.78 -6.24 -16.21
CA ASP A 50 -25.32 -7.46 -16.88
C ASP A 50 -23.94 -7.23 -17.55
N LEU A 51 -23.67 -6.02 -18.06
CA LEU A 51 -22.36 -5.68 -18.63
C LEU A 51 -21.25 -5.66 -17.57
N PHE A 52 -21.52 -5.10 -16.39
CA PHE A 52 -20.58 -5.15 -15.27
C PHE A 52 -20.33 -6.59 -14.82
N ASP A 53 -21.38 -7.40 -14.69
CA ASP A 53 -21.25 -8.82 -14.33
C ASP A 53 -20.38 -9.58 -15.35
N VAL A 54 -20.53 -9.30 -16.66
CA VAL A 54 -19.68 -9.90 -17.70
C VAL A 54 -18.20 -9.48 -17.57
N ILE A 55 -17.92 -8.21 -17.23
CA ILE A 55 -16.53 -7.76 -16.97
C ILE A 55 -15.97 -8.48 -15.74
N LEU A 56 -16.74 -8.58 -14.67
CA LEU A 56 -16.33 -9.25 -13.45
C LEU A 56 -16.12 -10.76 -13.65
N GLU A 57 -16.89 -11.41 -14.53
CA GLU A 57 -16.67 -12.80 -14.95
C GLU A 57 -15.40 -12.97 -15.78
N SER A 58 -15.02 -11.94 -16.55
CA SER A 58 -13.83 -11.99 -17.41
C SER A 58 -12.50 -11.97 -16.63
N ARG A 59 -12.54 -11.77 -15.31
CA ARG A 59 -11.38 -11.89 -14.40
C ARG A 59 -10.72 -13.27 -14.47
N ALA A 60 -11.47 -14.31 -14.80
CA ALA A 60 -10.94 -15.66 -14.98
C ALA A 60 -10.26 -15.91 -16.33
N VAL A 61 -10.24 -14.92 -17.23
CA VAL A 61 -9.59 -15.03 -18.55
C VAL A 61 -8.07 -14.97 -18.42
N THR A 62 -7.56 -14.20 -17.45
CA THR A 62 -6.14 -14.11 -17.16
C THR A 62 -5.78 -15.13 -16.10
N ASP A 63 -4.78 -15.99 -16.34
CA ASP A 63 -4.25 -16.94 -15.36
C ASP A 63 -3.52 -16.25 -14.17
N PHE A 64 -3.75 -14.95 -13.97
CA PHE A 64 -3.19 -14.13 -12.92
C PHE A 64 -4.28 -13.75 -11.92
N ASP A 65 -3.94 -13.72 -10.63
CA ASP A 65 -4.84 -13.30 -9.54
C ASP A 65 -5.21 -11.80 -9.59
N TRP A 66 -4.51 -11.03 -10.43
CA TRP A 66 -4.79 -9.61 -10.63
C TRP A 66 -4.50 -9.18 -12.07
N ASP A 67 -5.50 -8.54 -12.69
CA ASP A 67 -5.34 -7.85 -13.95
C ASP A 67 -5.69 -6.36 -13.76
N PRO A 68 -4.72 -5.44 -13.93
CA PRO A 68 -4.96 -4.00 -13.77
C PRO A 68 -5.97 -3.43 -14.77
N LEU A 69 -6.21 -4.09 -15.91
CA LEU A 69 -7.18 -3.62 -16.90
C LEU A 69 -8.62 -3.80 -16.44
N ILE A 70 -8.89 -4.71 -15.50
CA ILE A 70 -10.26 -4.97 -15.07
C ILE A 70 -10.87 -3.76 -14.34
N PRO A 71 -10.24 -3.17 -13.30
CA PRO A 71 -10.71 -1.92 -12.71
C PRO A 71 -10.86 -0.79 -13.74
N ASP A 72 -9.90 -0.65 -14.66
CA ASP A 72 -9.94 0.38 -15.70
C ASP A 72 -11.11 0.20 -16.68
N TYR A 73 -11.42 -1.03 -17.06
CA TYR A 73 -12.57 -1.36 -17.91
C TYR A 73 -13.90 -1.14 -17.17
N VAL A 74 -13.95 -1.42 -15.87
CA VAL A 74 -15.10 -1.09 -15.02
C VAL A 74 -15.33 0.42 -15.02
N ASP A 75 -14.28 1.24 -14.83
CA ASP A 75 -14.37 2.70 -14.89
C ASP A 75 -14.77 3.20 -16.29
N ALA A 76 -14.25 2.59 -17.36
CA ALA A 76 -14.63 2.93 -18.73
C ALA A 76 -16.12 2.64 -19.01
N VAL A 77 -16.63 1.49 -18.54
CA VAL A 77 -18.05 1.14 -18.66
C VAL A 77 -18.92 2.01 -17.76
N GLN A 78 -18.45 2.39 -16.57
CA GLN A 78 -19.13 3.34 -15.71
C GLN A 78 -19.33 4.68 -16.44
N LYS A 79 -18.27 5.22 -17.07
CA LYS A 79 -18.36 6.42 -17.92
C LYS A 79 -19.31 6.26 -19.12
N LEU A 80 -19.42 5.06 -19.69
CA LEU A 80 -20.27 4.77 -20.84
C LEU A 80 -21.76 4.67 -20.46
N THR A 81 -22.06 4.02 -19.33
CA THR A 81 -23.41 3.68 -18.89
C THR A 81 -24.02 4.72 -17.96
N GLN A 82 -23.21 5.63 -17.42
CA GLN A 82 -23.59 6.62 -16.41
C GLN A 82 -24.20 5.99 -15.15
N VAL A 83 -23.88 4.72 -14.88
CA VAL A 83 -24.24 4.07 -13.62
C VAL A 83 -23.30 4.55 -12.55
N GLU A 84 -23.83 4.97 -11.41
CA GLU A 84 -23.01 5.37 -10.27
C GLU A 84 -22.14 4.20 -9.78
N LEU A 85 -20.85 4.48 -9.58
CA LEU A 85 -19.83 3.44 -9.33
C LEU A 85 -20.12 2.62 -8.07
N PHE A 86 -20.73 3.21 -7.04
CA PHE A 86 -21.11 2.53 -5.80
C PHE A 86 -22.24 1.50 -5.98
N ASN A 87 -23.04 1.58 -7.06
CA ASN A 87 -24.05 0.56 -7.36
C ASN A 87 -23.45 -0.78 -7.81
N ILE A 88 -22.13 -0.81 -8.06
CA ILE A 88 -21.40 -2.00 -8.49
C ILE A 88 -21.03 -2.89 -7.28
N LEU A 89 -21.01 -2.35 -6.06
CA LEU A 89 -20.59 -3.09 -4.85
C LEU A 89 -21.34 -4.42 -4.63
N PRO A 90 -22.66 -4.53 -4.84
CA PRO A 90 -23.38 -5.80 -4.72
C PRO A 90 -22.95 -6.83 -5.78
N SER A 91 -22.79 -6.41 -7.04
CA SER A 91 -22.28 -7.27 -8.13
C SER A 91 -20.84 -7.70 -7.84
N LEU A 92 -20.00 -6.78 -7.37
CA LEU A 92 -18.62 -7.07 -7.00
C LEU A 92 -18.55 -8.17 -5.94
N LEU A 93 -19.35 -8.06 -4.87
CA LEU A 93 -19.42 -9.09 -3.83
C LEU A 93 -19.97 -10.41 -4.36
N ALA A 94 -20.93 -10.37 -5.28
CA ALA A 94 -21.51 -11.56 -5.88
C ALA A 94 -20.48 -12.39 -6.67
N HIS A 95 -19.52 -11.71 -7.31
CA HIS A 95 -18.45 -12.33 -8.09
C HIS A 95 -17.11 -12.41 -7.34
N SER A 96 -17.07 -12.09 -6.03
CA SER A 96 -15.85 -12.14 -5.23
C SER A 96 -15.53 -13.56 -4.76
N SER A 97 -14.23 -13.91 -4.73
CA SER A 97 -13.74 -15.19 -4.22
C SER A 97 -14.11 -15.42 -2.75
N ILE A 98 -14.28 -14.35 -1.96
CA ILE A 98 -14.74 -14.43 -0.57
C ILE A 98 -16.10 -15.12 -0.49
N LYS A 99 -17.03 -14.76 -1.38
CA LYS A 99 -18.39 -15.31 -1.36
C LYS A 99 -18.41 -16.76 -1.84
N SER A 100 -17.61 -17.10 -2.86
CA SER A 100 -17.50 -18.49 -3.32
C SER A 100 -16.89 -19.40 -2.25
N ASP A 101 -15.88 -18.93 -1.52
CA ASP A 101 -15.24 -19.69 -0.44
C ASP A 101 -16.22 -19.97 0.70
N ILE A 102 -16.97 -18.95 1.15
CA ILE A 102 -18.03 -19.12 2.16
C ILE A 102 -19.08 -20.14 1.68
N GLN A 103 -19.50 -20.07 0.42
CA GLN A 103 -20.51 -20.99 -0.13
C GLN A 103 -19.99 -22.43 -0.22
N ARG A 104 -18.72 -22.62 -0.65
CA ARG A 104 -18.08 -23.94 -0.71
C ARG A 104 -18.03 -24.58 0.68
N TRP A 105 -17.63 -23.82 1.68
CA TRP A 105 -17.61 -24.27 3.07
C TRP A 105 -19.01 -24.65 3.58
N LYS A 106 -20.04 -23.82 3.32
CA LYS A 106 -21.42 -24.13 3.72
C LYS A 106 -21.91 -25.45 3.12
N LYS A 107 -21.58 -25.73 1.86
CA LYS A 107 -21.94 -26.99 1.19
C LYS A 107 -21.21 -28.18 1.82
N GLN A 108 -19.93 -28.04 2.11
CA GLN A 108 -19.11 -29.10 2.71
C GLN A 108 -19.61 -29.50 4.11
N ASN A 109 -19.98 -28.53 4.95
CA ASN A 109 -20.53 -28.80 6.28
C ASN A 109 -21.98 -29.33 6.25
N GLN A 110 -22.77 -28.96 5.24
CA GLN A 110 -24.11 -29.53 5.06
C GLN A 110 -24.05 -31.00 4.62
N ALA A 111 -23.07 -31.38 3.80
CA ALA A 111 -22.83 -32.78 3.44
C ALA A 111 -22.37 -33.61 4.64
N GLN A 112 -21.48 -33.09 5.48
CA GLN A 112 -21.01 -33.79 6.70
C GLN A 112 -22.11 -33.98 7.76
N ASN A 113 -23.11 -33.10 7.82
CA ASN A 113 -24.23 -33.21 8.77
C ASN A 113 -25.40 -34.10 8.29
N GLN A 114 -25.38 -34.58 7.04
CA GLN A 114 -26.42 -35.45 6.47
C GLN A 114 -26.03 -36.95 6.43
N ASP A 115 -24.79 -37.31 6.77
CA ASP A 115 -24.31 -38.70 6.77
C ASP A 115 -24.75 -39.55 7.99
N THR A 116 -25.77 -39.11 8.74
CA THR A 116 -26.31 -39.86 9.90
C THR A 116 -27.62 -40.61 9.65
N ASP A 117 -28.20 -40.61 8.44
CA ASP A 117 -29.36 -41.46 8.13
C ASP A 117 -29.35 -42.01 6.69
N GLN A 118 -28.84 -43.24 6.60
CA GLN A 118 -29.11 -44.35 5.67
C GLN A 118 -29.37 -44.16 4.16
N ASN A 119 -28.65 -45.04 3.42
CA ASN A 119 -28.87 -45.63 2.09
C ASN A 119 -28.20 -44.92 0.90
N VAL A 120 -27.01 -45.46 0.58
CA VAL A 120 -26.21 -45.21 -0.60
C VAL A 120 -26.91 -45.81 -1.82
N ASP A 121 -27.50 -44.96 -2.66
CA ASP A 121 -27.58 -45.22 -4.10
C ASP A 121 -26.56 -44.29 -4.79
N GLU A 122 -25.59 -44.92 -5.43
CA GLU A 122 -24.55 -44.30 -6.25
C GLU A 122 -25.19 -43.61 -7.47
N GLN A 123 -25.02 -42.29 -7.58
CA GLN A 123 -24.67 -41.57 -8.82
C GLN A 123 -24.80 -40.05 -8.62
N GLY A 124 -23.67 -39.40 -8.36
CA GLY A 124 -23.49 -37.95 -8.53
C GLY A 124 -22.03 -37.69 -8.84
N PRO A 125 -21.69 -36.87 -9.84
CA PRO A 125 -20.31 -36.69 -10.27
C PRO A 125 -19.55 -35.94 -9.18
N THR A 126 -18.54 -36.59 -8.61
CA THR A 126 -17.54 -35.98 -7.73
C THR A 126 -16.75 -34.97 -8.56
N GLU A 127 -17.07 -33.69 -8.44
CA GLU A 127 -16.23 -32.63 -9.02
C GLU A 127 -14.83 -32.70 -8.40
N PRO A 128 -13.75 -32.67 -9.20
CA PRO A 128 -12.39 -32.73 -8.70
C PRO A 128 -12.07 -31.51 -7.84
N ALA A 129 -11.32 -31.73 -6.76
CA ALA A 129 -10.98 -30.75 -5.72
C ALA A 129 -10.16 -29.52 -6.18
N ASP A 130 -9.82 -29.42 -7.47
CA ASP A 130 -8.90 -28.42 -8.04
C ASP A 130 -9.57 -27.24 -8.76
N SER A 131 -10.90 -27.08 -8.73
CA SER A 131 -11.57 -25.91 -9.35
C SER A 131 -11.58 -24.68 -8.43
N LYS A 132 -10.47 -24.35 -7.75
CA LYS A 132 -10.36 -23.05 -7.07
C LYS A 132 -10.17 -21.99 -8.17
N GLY A 133 -11.24 -21.26 -8.51
CA GLY A 133 -11.15 -20.13 -9.43
C GLY A 133 -10.13 -19.10 -8.95
N PRO A 134 -9.68 -18.19 -9.83
CA PRO A 134 -8.63 -17.23 -9.49
C PRO A 134 -9.04 -16.34 -8.31
N ALA A 135 -8.06 -15.97 -7.46
CA ALA A 135 -8.33 -15.11 -6.33
C ALA A 135 -8.71 -13.70 -6.83
N THR A 136 -9.81 -13.11 -6.34
CA THR A 136 -10.29 -11.80 -6.85
C THR A 136 -9.89 -10.62 -5.96
N LEU A 137 -9.20 -10.88 -4.86
CA LEU A 137 -9.00 -9.95 -3.75
C LEU A 137 -8.42 -8.60 -4.17
N LEU A 138 -7.32 -8.62 -4.93
CA LEU A 138 -6.68 -7.39 -5.41
C LEU A 138 -7.54 -6.59 -6.39
N THR A 139 -8.31 -7.29 -7.23
CA THR A 139 -9.23 -6.63 -8.17
C THR A 139 -10.43 -6.03 -7.44
N ASP A 140 -10.98 -6.73 -6.45
CA ASP A 140 -12.04 -6.23 -5.58
C ASP A 140 -11.57 -4.98 -4.82
N TYR A 141 -10.34 -5.02 -4.27
CA TYR A 141 -9.70 -3.86 -3.63
C TYR A 141 -9.60 -2.67 -4.59
N GLY A 142 -9.07 -2.87 -5.81
CA GLY A 142 -8.92 -1.80 -6.80
C GLY A 142 -10.25 -1.13 -7.16
N ILE A 143 -11.31 -1.91 -7.37
CA ILE A 143 -12.64 -1.37 -7.68
C ILE A 143 -13.22 -0.62 -6.48
N ILE A 144 -13.10 -1.15 -5.25
CA ILE A 144 -13.53 -0.45 -4.03
C ILE A 144 -12.76 0.87 -3.86
N GLN A 145 -11.46 0.89 -4.18
CA GLN A 145 -10.63 2.08 -4.13
C GLN A 145 -11.08 3.15 -5.14
N ASN A 146 -11.49 2.75 -6.35
CA ASN A 146 -12.10 3.67 -7.31
C ASN A 146 -13.41 4.26 -6.77
N VAL A 147 -14.23 3.48 -6.06
CA VAL A 147 -15.44 3.98 -5.38
C VAL A 147 -15.10 5.01 -4.30
N ILE A 148 -14.10 4.74 -3.45
CA ILE A 148 -13.64 5.69 -2.42
C ILE A 148 -13.19 7.00 -3.08
N THR A 149 -12.41 6.90 -4.15
CA THR A 149 -11.91 8.06 -4.91
C THR A 149 -13.06 8.85 -5.52
N ALA A 150 -14.07 8.19 -6.09
CA ALA A 150 -15.26 8.86 -6.61
C ALA A 150 -16.01 9.63 -5.51
N VAL A 151 -16.22 9.02 -4.33
CA VAL A 151 -16.91 9.67 -3.20
C VAL A 151 -16.13 10.90 -2.71
N THR A 152 -14.83 10.75 -2.50
CA THR A 152 -13.96 11.83 -1.97
C THR A 152 -13.74 12.97 -2.96
N THR A 153 -13.88 12.73 -4.25
CA THR A 153 -13.81 13.76 -5.31
C THR A 153 -15.16 14.42 -5.63
N GLY A 154 -16.21 14.15 -4.83
CA GLY A 154 -17.51 14.82 -4.94
C GLY A 154 -18.57 14.07 -5.76
N HIS A 155 -18.31 12.82 -6.15
CA HIS A 155 -19.28 11.96 -6.85
C HIS A 155 -20.01 11.01 -5.87
N ALA A 156 -20.31 11.50 -4.67
CA ALA A 156 -21.07 10.74 -3.68
C ALA A 156 -22.56 10.62 -4.06
N PRO A 157 -23.30 9.64 -3.49
CA PRO A 157 -24.74 9.52 -3.68
C PRO A 157 -25.45 10.85 -3.37
N LYS A 158 -26.32 11.28 -4.29
CA LYS A 158 -27.01 12.58 -4.19
C LYS A 158 -28.31 12.48 -3.39
N ILE A 159 -28.83 11.26 -3.24
CA ILE A 159 -30.13 10.99 -2.63
C ILE A 159 -29.94 10.04 -1.44
N ALA A 160 -30.68 10.29 -0.34
CA ALA A 160 -30.60 9.48 0.87
C ALA A 160 -30.91 7.99 0.64
N LEU A 161 -31.79 7.66 -0.31
CA LEU A 161 -32.09 6.27 -0.66
C LEU A 161 -30.87 5.55 -1.24
N GLU A 162 -30.22 6.14 -2.25
CA GLU A 162 -29.01 5.61 -2.88
C GLU A 162 -27.86 5.46 -1.87
N PHE A 163 -27.72 6.44 -0.98
CA PHE A 163 -26.80 6.39 0.13
C PHE A 163 -27.06 5.18 1.03
N MET A 164 -28.31 4.98 1.47
CA MET A 164 -28.65 3.89 2.39
C MET A 164 -28.56 2.51 1.74
N ASP A 165 -28.83 2.41 0.43
CA ASP A 165 -28.62 1.19 -0.34
C ASP A 165 -27.12 0.88 -0.47
N THR A 166 -26.28 1.90 -0.64
CA THR A 166 -24.81 1.78 -0.61
C THR A 166 -24.33 1.31 0.77
N CYS A 167 -24.84 1.88 1.87
CA CYS A 167 -24.55 1.40 3.22
C CYS A 167 -24.99 -0.05 3.44
N SER A 168 -26.11 -0.47 2.86
CA SER A 168 -26.58 -1.85 2.91
C SER A 168 -25.62 -2.81 2.18
N ALA A 169 -25.06 -2.38 1.04
CA ALA A 169 -24.06 -3.13 0.30
C ALA A 169 -22.73 -3.22 1.07
N ILE A 170 -22.29 -2.13 1.68
CA ILE A 170 -21.11 -2.11 2.56
C ILE A 170 -21.30 -3.05 3.76
N ALA A 171 -22.49 -3.06 4.36
CA ALA A 171 -22.80 -3.98 5.44
C ALA A 171 -22.72 -5.45 5.00
N ASP A 172 -23.12 -5.78 3.76
CA ASP A 172 -22.94 -7.13 3.20
C ASP A 172 -21.46 -7.50 3.03
N TRP A 173 -20.66 -6.56 2.53
CA TRP A 173 -19.20 -6.74 2.42
C TRP A 173 -18.55 -7.02 3.77
N ILE A 174 -18.84 -6.19 4.77
CA ILE A 174 -18.35 -6.35 6.14
C ILE A 174 -18.74 -7.72 6.70
N LEU A 175 -20.01 -8.11 6.61
CA LEU A 175 -20.50 -9.38 7.14
C LEU A 175 -19.90 -10.58 6.39
N ALA A 176 -19.64 -10.46 5.09
CA ALA A 176 -18.94 -11.48 4.31
C ALA A 176 -17.48 -11.63 4.77
N LEU A 177 -16.75 -10.52 4.94
CA LEU A 177 -15.37 -10.53 5.43
C LEU A 177 -15.26 -11.10 6.84
N VAL A 178 -16.15 -10.71 7.75
CA VAL A 178 -16.19 -11.23 9.12
C VAL A 178 -16.47 -12.73 9.13
N SER A 179 -17.42 -13.20 8.33
CA SER A 179 -17.72 -14.64 8.28
C SER A 179 -16.58 -15.45 7.66
N TRP A 180 -15.98 -14.96 6.58
CA TRP A 180 -14.80 -15.58 5.97
C TRP A 180 -13.59 -15.64 6.92
N ASN A 181 -13.34 -14.58 7.70
CA ASN A 181 -12.29 -14.58 8.74
C ASN A 181 -12.53 -15.65 9.81
N ALA A 182 -13.76 -15.75 10.31
CA ALA A 182 -14.10 -16.75 11.32
C ALA A 182 -13.88 -18.18 10.83
N HIS A 183 -14.03 -18.42 9.52
CA HIS A 183 -13.79 -19.73 8.91
C HIS A 183 -12.31 -20.06 8.77
N LEU A 184 -11.46 -19.11 8.34
CA LEU A 184 -10.01 -19.29 8.26
C LEU A 184 -9.41 -19.74 9.61
N GLY A 185 -9.91 -19.21 10.73
CA GLY A 185 -9.48 -19.61 12.06
C GLY A 185 -9.89 -21.04 12.48
N SER A 186 -10.91 -21.63 11.85
CA SER A 186 -11.44 -22.95 12.23
C SER A 186 -10.76 -24.14 11.52
N GLU A 187 -10.18 -23.94 10.33
CA GLU A 187 -9.64 -25.04 9.51
C GLU A 187 -8.26 -25.55 9.97
N LYS A 188 -7.50 -24.76 10.74
CA LYS A 188 -6.09 -25.09 11.08
C LYS A 188 -5.84 -25.51 12.53
N GLY A 189 -6.87 -25.67 13.36
CA GLY A 189 -6.73 -26.26 14.71
C GLY A 189 -5.89 -25.46 15.71
N GLU A 190 -5.44 -24.25 15.38
CA GLU A 190 -4.68 -23.37 16.28
C GLU A 190 -5.62 -22.36 16.95
N GLY A 191 -5.56 -22.28 18.27
CA GLY A 191 -6.50 -21.50 19.08
C GLY A 191 -6.53 -20.01 18.72
N SER A 192 -7.75 -19.47 18.57
CA SER A 192 -8.24 -18.08 18.56
C SER A 192 -7.34 -16.90 18.12
N GLY A 193 -6.22 -17.13 17.42
CA GLY A 193 -5.34 -16.11 16.86
C GLY A 193 -5.70 -15.83 15.41
N THR A 194 -6.12 -14.60 15.15
CA THR A 194 -6.74 -14.11 13.91
C THR A 194 -5.79 -14.18 12.72
N GLN A 195 -6.02 -15.12 11.79
CA GLN A 195 -5.21 -15.31 10.58
C GLN A 195 -5.45 -14.23 9.50
N LEU A 196 -6.27 -13.20 9.74
CA LEU A 196 -6.52 -12.12 8.79
C LEU A 196 -5.23 -11.34 8.43
N LEU A 197 -4.21 -11.37 9.30
CA LEU A 197 -2.89 -10.80 9.07
C LEU A 197 -1.99 -11.64 8.15
N ALA A 198 -2.42 -12.82 7.71
CA ALA A 198 -1.60 -13.71 6.88
C ALA A 198 -1.52 -13.31 5.41
N SER A 199 -2.48 -12.52 4.90
CA SER A 199 -2.48 -12.02 3.52
C SER A 199 -2.69 -10.49 3.51
N PRO A 200 -1.74 -9.71 2.96
CA PRO A 200 -1.85 -8.25 2.88
C PRO A 200 -3.04 -7.79 2.02
N ASP A 201 -3.48 -8.62 1.07
CA ASP A 201 -4.59 -8.29 0.16
C ASP A 201 -5.94 -8.29 0.89
N VAL A 202 -6.11 -9.23 1.82
CA VAL A 202 -7.30 -9.33 2.67
C VAL A 202 -7.41 -8.12 3.59
N VAL A 203 -6.29 -7.75 4.23
CA VAL A 203 -6.20 -6.57 5.07
C VAL A 203 -6.56 -5.31 4.27
N SER A 204 -6.11 -5.23 3.02
CA SER A 204 -6.39 -4.10 2.13
C SER A 204 -7.87 -3.94 1.82
N ILE A 205 -8.58 -5.02 1.47
CA ILE A 205 -10.04 -4.98 1.24
C ILE A 205 -10.78 -4.61 2.52
N PHE A 206 -10.40 -5.23 3.64
CA PHE A 206 -11.00 -4.97 4.93
C PHE A 206 -10.94 -3.47 5.25
N ILE A 207 -9.73 -2.93 5.28
CA ILE A 207 -9.48 -1.50 5.52
C ILE A 207 -10.27 -0.62 4.52
N ALA A 208 -10.25 -0.93 3.22
CA ALA A 208 -10.93 -0.16 2.19
C ALA A 208 -12.46 -0.07 2.41
N VAL A 209 -13.12 -1.18 2.77
CA VAL A 209 -14.57 -1.19 3.04
C VAL A 209 -14.92 -0.29 4.23
N GLY A 210 -14.09 -0.31 5.28
CA GLY A 210 -14.25 0.58 6.44
C GLY A 210 -14.09 2.06 6.06
N PHE A 211 -13.09 2.37 5.25
CA PHE A 211 -12.88 3.74 4.77
C PHE A 211 -13.97 4.23 3.83
N LEU A 212 -14.50 3.37 2.98
CA LEU A 212 -15.62 3.71 2.11
C LEU A 212 -16.84 4.15 2.94
N PHE A 213 -17.15 3.43 4.02
CA PHE A 213 -18.22 3.86 4.93
C PHE A 213 -17.89 5.22 5.59
N GLY A 214 -16.67 5.40 6.07
CA GLY A 214 -16.24 6.66 6.68
C GLY A 214 -16.34 7.85 5.73
N ALA A 215 -15.91 7.68 4.48
CA ALA A 215 -15.99 8.70 3.43
C ALA A 215 -17.44 9.05 3.10
N LEU A 216 -18.30 8.05 2.95
CA LEU A 216 -19.73 8.24 2.69
C LEU A 216 -20.42 8.96 3.84
N ALA A 217 -20.22 8.50 5.09
CA ALA A 217 -20.84 9.09 6.26
C ALA A 217 -20.41 10.56 6.48
N GLY A 218 -19.23 10.96 5.97
CA GLY A 218 -18.78 12.33 5.98
C GLY A 218 -19.57 13.27 5.05
N THR A 219 -20.21 12.77 4.00
CA THR A 219 -20.94 13.62 3.05
C THR A 219 -22.18 14.26 3.68
N GLU A 220 -22.58 15.45 3.22
CA GLU A 220 -23.80 16.12 3.71
C GLU A 220 -25.05 15.24 3.59
N VAL A 221 -25.17 14.55 2.45
CA VAL A 221 -26.25 13.58 2.21
C VAL A 221 -26.19 12.42 3.18
N GLY A 222 -24.99 11.90 3.46
CA GLY A 222 -24.77 10.80 4.39
C GLY A 222 -25.11 11.16 5.83
N ALA A 223 -24.63 12.31 6.32
CA ALA A 223 -24.95 12.82 7.64
C ALA A 223 -26.47 13.02 7.83
N ASN A 224 -27.15 13.55 6.80
CA ASN A 224 -28.60 13.72 6.81
C ASN A 224 -29.36 12.38 6.77
N ALA A 225 -28.95 11.44 5.90
CA ALA A 225 -29.58 10.12 5.78
C ALA A 225 -29.39 9.24 7.02
N LEU A 226 -28.25 9.36 7.70
CA LEU A 226 -27.94 8.67 8.96
C LEU A 226 -28.49 9.39 10.20
N SER A 227 -29.03 10.61 10.06
CA SER A 227 -29.63 11.33 11.19
C SER A 227 -30.84 10.61 11.78
N PHE A 228 -31.14 10.90 13.04
CA PHE A 228 -32.26 10.30 13.75
C PHE A 228 -33.62 10.61 13.10
N GLN A 229 -33.73 11.73 12.37
CA GLN A 229 -34.94 12.17 11.68
C GLN A 229 -35.40 11.16 10.61
N HIS A 230 -34.46 10.44 9.98
CA HIS A 230 -34.75 9.43 8.95
C HIS A 230 -34.72 7.99 9.49
N SER A 231 -34.63 7.81 10.81
CA SER A 231 -34.49 6.49 11.45
C SER A 231 -35.64 5.53 11.19
N GLY A 232 -36.87 6.04 11.04
CA GLY A 232 -38.06 5.27 10.71
C GLY A 232 -38.06 4.76 9.26
N THR A 233 -37.60 5.59 8.33
CA THR A 233 -37.62 5.32 6.88
C THR A 233 -36.64 4.23 6.49
N PHE A 234 -35.42 4.25 7.03
CA PHE A 234 -34.34 3.33 6.66
C PHE A 234 -34.00 2.32 7.76
N LYS A 235 -35.00 1.96 8.58
CA LYS A 235 -34.83 1.11 9.76
C LYS A 235 -34.11 -0.21 9.45
N HIS A 236 -34.44 -0.85 8.33
CA HIS A 236 -33.84 -2.13 7.94
C HIS A 236 -32.35 -1.98 7.60
N GLN A 237 -32.01 -1.02 6.74
CA GLN A 237 -30.62 -0.74 6.35
C GLN A 237 -29.77 -0.31 7.55
N ARG A 238 -30.31 0.54 8.43
CA ARG A 238 -29.63 0.96 9.67
C ARG A 238 -29.34 -0.21 10.61
N MET A 239 -30.31 -1.12 10.79
CA MET A 239 -30.14 -2.29 11.64
C MET A 239 -29.09 -3.26 11.07
N LYS A 240 -29.08 -3.44 9.74
CA LYS A 240 -28.09 -4.24 9.04
C LYS A 240 -26.68 -3.65 9.19
N LEU A 241 -26.55 -2.33 9.01
CA LEU A 241 -25.29 -1.60 9.20
C LEU A 241 -24.80 -1.68 10.66
N ALA A 242 -25.68 -1.47 11.63
CA ALA A 242 -25.36 -1.62 13.06
C ALA A 242 -24.82 -3.02 13.37
N ARG A 243 -25.49 -4.07 12.88
CA ARG A 243 -25.03 -5.46 13.02
C ARG A 243 -23.64 -5.67 12.41
N ALA A 244 -23.42 -5.12 11.22
CA ALA A 244 -22.14 -5.21 10.52
C ALA A 244 -21.02 -4.55 11.33
N LEU A 245 -21.21 -3.29 11.76
CA LEU A 245 -20.23 -2.53 12.54
C LEU A 245 -19.89 -3.20 13.88
N THR A 246 -20.89 -3.71 14.61
CA THR A 246 -20.65 -4.45 15.86
C THR A 246 -19.79 -5.71 15.63
N ALA A 247 -20.02 -6.44 14.55
CA ALA A 247 -19.23 -7.63 14.22
C ALA A 247 -17.81 -7.28 13.71
N TYR A 248 -17.65 -6.07 13.17
CA TYR A 248 -16.43 -5.57 12.55
C TYR A 248 -15.44 -4.94 13.55
N SER A 249 -15.97 -4.29 14.59
CA SER A 249 -15.19 -3.57 15.62
C SER A 249 -14.04 -4.38 16.25
N PRO A 250 -14.23 -5.64 16.72
CA PRO A 250 -13.12 -6.38 17.33
C PRO A 250 -11.97 -6.66 16.35
N ILE A 251 -12.29 -6.97 15.09
CA ILE A 251 -11.29 -7.25 14.06
C ILE A 251 -10.58 -5.94 13.63
N CYS A 252 -11.29 -4.81 13.59
CA CYS A 252 -10.67 -3.50 13.37
C CYS A 252 -9.64 -3.14 14.43
N ALA A 253 -9.90 -3.49 15.70
CA ALA A 253 -8.97 -3.20 16.79
C ALA A 253 -7.60 -3.88 16.61
N GLU A 254 -7.59 -5.03 15.94
CA GLU A 254 -6.36 -5.80 15.67
C GLU A 254 -5.60 -5.30 14.44
N ILE A 255 -6.32 -4.78 13.43
CA ILE A 255 -5.73 -4.40 12.13
C ILE A 255 -5.41 -2.92 12.05
N SER A 256 -6.28 -2.07 12.58
CA SER A 256 -6.14 -0.62 12.50
C SER A 256 -6.93 0.05 13.63
N ILE A 257 -6.21 0.40 14.71
CA ILE A 257 -6.74 1.20 15.82
C ILE A 257 -7.34 2.53 15.32
N PRO A 258 -6.73 3.29 14.38
CA PRO A 258 -7.32 4.51 13.84
C PRO A 258 -8.67 4.27 13.17
N LEU A 259 -8.78 3.22 12.33
CA LEU A 259 -10.04 2.88 11.66
C LEU A 259 -11.11 2.51 12.69
N ARG A 260 -10.76 1.67 13.67
CA ARG A 260 -11.66 1.30 14.77
C ARG A 260 -12.22 2.54 15.49
N ASN A 261 -11.34 3.44 15.94
CA ASN A 261 -11.75 4.65 16.67
C ASN A 261 -12.69 5.52 15.83
N ARG A 262 -12.41 5.65 14.52
CA ARG A 262 -13.25 6.42 13.60
C ARG A 262 -14.64 5.79 13.42
N LEU A 263 -14.71 4.48 13.24
CA LEU A 263 -15.97 3.75 13.11
C LEU A 263 -16.78 3.78 14.41
N ASP A 264 -16.12 3.62 15.56
CA ASP A 264 -16.76 3.72 16.88
C ASP A 264 -17.34 5.13 17.11
N GLN A 265 -16.66 6.18 16.66
CA GLN A 265 -17.17 7.56 16.70
C GLN A 265 -18.44 7.71 15.84
N LEU A 266 -18.41 7.25 14.58
CA LEU A 266 -19.56 7.31 13.68
C LEU A 266 -20.74 6.47 14.20
N GLN A 267 -20.47 5.30 14.80
CA GLN A 267 -21.49 4.45 15.38
C GLN A 267 -22.21 5.14 16.54
N LYS A 268 -21.46 5.87 17.39
CA LYS A 268 -22.00 6.71 18.48
C LYS A 268 -22.78 7.91 17.95
N GLU A 269 -22.18 8.68 17.04
CA GLU A 269 -22.76 9.89 16.44
C GLU A 269 -24.13 9.62 15.83
N PHE A 270 -24.28 8.50 15.10
CA PHE A 270 -25.53 8.15 14.43
C PHE A 270 -26.39 7.13 15.18
N SER A 271 -26.06 6.77 16.43
CA SER A 271 -26.80 5.78 17.24
C SER A 271 -27.04 4.45 16.49
N LEU A 272 -26.01 3.90 15.86
CA LEU A 272 -26.07 2.67 15.07
C LEU A 272 -25.79 1.43 15.96
N PHE A 273 -26.58 1.26 17.02
CA PHE A 273 -26.46 0.14 17.97
C PHE A 273 -27.57 -0.89 17.81
N LEU A 274 -27.29 -2.14 18.16
CA LEU A 274 -28.30 -3.19 18.24
C LEU A 274 -29.21 -2.93 19.44
N LYS A 275 -30.53 -3.11 19.28
CA LYS A 275 -31.50 -2.93 20.37
C LYS A 275 -31.18 -3.89 21.52
N GLY A 276 -30.63 -3.33 22.61
CA GLY A 276 -30.15 -4.07 23.78
C GLY A 276 -28.97 -3.36 24.45
N GLU A 277 -28.15 -2.67 23.67
CA GLU A 277 -27.11 -1.76 24.17
C GLU A 277 -27.70 -0.36 24.35
N LYS A 278 -28.42 -0.15 25.46
CA LYS A 278 -28.74 1.22 25.86
C LYS A 278 -27.42 1.88 26.28
N SER A 279 -26.92 2.81 25.47
CA SER A 279 -25.98 3.81 25.97
C SER A 279 -26.66 4.51 27.15
N ASN A 280 -26.05 4.46 28.34
CA ASN A 280 -26.46 5.21 29.52
C ASN A 280 -26.21 6.73 29.34
N GLN A 281 -26.70 7.31 28.25
CA GLN A 281 -26.63 8.74 27.96
C GLN A 281 -27.91 9.16 27.23
N ASP A 282 -29.05 8.99 27.93
CA ASP A 282 -30.18 9.88 27.69
C ASP A 282 -29.83 11.25 28.30
N HIS A 283 -30.00 12.31 27.51
CA HIS A 283 -29.68 13.73 27.76
C HIS A 283 -28.23 14.17 27.48
N VAL A 284 -27.97 14.60 26.24
CA VAL A 284 -27.71 16.01 25.82
C VAL A 284 -27.57 15.99 24.29
N ILE A 285 -28.65 16.27 23.57
CA ILE A 285 -28.58 16.71 22.17
C ILE A 285 -29.35 18.02 22.14
N GLU A 286 -28.63 19.12 22.34
CA GLU A 286 -29.12 20.45 22.02
C GLU A 286 -28.01 21.13 21.20
N ASP A 287 -28.37 21.44 19.95
CA ASP A 287 -27.71 22.37 19.03
C ASP A 287 -26.18 22.42 19.05
N THR A 288 -25.55 21.40 18.45
CA THR A 288 -24.19 21.57 17.91
C THR A 288 -24.29 21.69 16.41
N ALA A 289 -24.47 22.93 15.94
CA ALA A 289 -24.28 23.31 14.56
C ALA A 289 -22.88 22.85 14.12
N VAL A 290 -22.85 21.88 13.21
CA VAL A 290 -21.64 21.30 12.63
C VAL A 290 -20.84 22.41 11.98
N SER A 291 -19.73 22.80 12.62
CA SER A 291 -18.81 23.75 12.00
C SER A 291 -18.08 23.04 10.86
N THR A 292 -18.26 23.58 9.65
CA THR A 292 -17.72 23.09 8.37
C THR A 292 -16.19 22.98 8.35
N LEU A 293 -15.51 23.55 9.36
CA LEU A 293 -14.06 23.53 9.54
C LEU A 293 -13.52 22.25 10.18
N GLU A 294 -14.34 21.46 10.87
CA GLU A 294 -13.95 20.11 11.34
C GLU A 294 -14.08 19.04 10.24
N PHE A 295 -14.53 19.41 9.05
CA PHE A 295 -14.72 18.50 7.93
C PHE A 295 -13.47 18.34 7.06
N GLU A 296 -12.68 19.41 6.88
CA GLU A 296 -11.41 19.33 6.15
C GLU A 296 -10.35 18.45 6.87
N SER A 297 -10.47 18.28 8.19
CA SER A 297 -9.65 17.32 8.96
C SER A 297 -10.17 15.87 8.93
N ARG A 298 -11.32 15.63 8.29
CA ARG A 298 -11.93 14.29 8.11
C ARG A 298 -11.66 13.69 6.73
N VAL A 299 -10.81 14.32 5.92
CA VAL A 299 -10.27 13.68 4.71
C VAL A 299 -9.60 12.39 5.16
N VAL A 300 -10.10 11.29 4.63
CA VAL A 300 -9.53 9.96 4.85
C VAL A 300 -8.12 9.98 4.25
N ASP A 301 -7.11 10.15 5.10
CA ASP A 301 -5.77 9.69 4.77
C ASP A 301 -5.87 8.17 4.62
N ILE A 302 -6.07 7.72 3.38
CA ILE A 302 -5.88 6.31 3.00
C ILE A 302 -4.51 5.95 3.57
N PRO A 303 -4.39 4.98 4.49
CA PRO A 303 -3.10 4.49 4.92
C PRO A 303 -2.44 4.04 3.62
N PRO A 304 -1.34 4.68 3.21
CA PRO A 304 -0.70 4.30 1.97
C PRO A 304 -0.37 2.82 2.13
N VAL A 305 -0.93 1.98 1.25
CA VAL A 305 -0.64 0.55 1.25
C VAL A 305 0.89 0.43 1.28
N SER A 306 1.42 -0.07 2.39
CA SER A 306 2.85 -0.21 2.64
C SER A 306 3.33 -1.39 1.81
N SER A 307 3.34 -1.21 0.49
CA SER A 307 3.89 -2.16 -0.45
C SER A 307 5.35 -1.82 -0.72
N ARG A 308 6.18 -2.86 -0.77
CA ARG A 308 7.56 -2.82 -1.25
C ARG A 308 7.68 -2.09 -2.60
N ALA A 309 6.74 -2.34 -3.51
CA ALA A 309 6.70 -1.70 -4.83
C ALA A 309 6.55 -0.17 -4.76
N GLY A 310 5.70 0.33 -3.85
CA GLY A 310 5.55 1.78 -3.66
C GLY A 310 6.83 2.44 -3.14
N LEU A 311 7.57 1.75 -2.27
CA LEU A 311 8.85 2.26 -1.77
C LEU A 311 9.95 2.20 -2.84
N TYR A 312 9.99 1.13 -3.63
CA TYR A 312 10.87 1.03 -4.81
C TYR A 312 10.65 2.19 -5.79
N ILE A 313 9.39 2.48 -6.16
CA ILE A 313 9.05 3.60 -7.06
C ILE A 313 9.49 4.93 -6.45
N TYR A 314 9.20 5.13 -5.16
CA TYR A 314 9.55 6.37 -4.46
C TYR A 314 11.08 6.60 -4.43
N ILE A 315 11.86 5.61 -4.01
CA ILE A 315 13.33 5.71 -3.98
C ILE A 315 13.88 5.93 -5.39
N ASN A 316 13.38 5.20 -6.40
CA ASN A 316 13.82 5.38 -7.77
C ASN A 316 13.54 6.81 -8.27
N SER A 317 12.35 7.35 -7.99
CA SER A 317 12.00 8.74 -8.33
C SER A 317 12.88 9.77 -7.61
N LEU A 318 13.22 9.51 -6.34
CA LEU A 318 14.09 10.36 -5.53
C LEU A 318 15.51 10.42 -6.09
N LEU A 319 16.04 9.28 -6.54
CA LEU A 319 17.42 9.17 -7.04
C LEU A 319 17.57 9.66 -8.50
N VAL A 320 16.49 9.62 -9.30
CA VAL A 320 16.49 10.13 -10.69
C VAL A 320 16.15 11.63 -10.76
N GLY A 321 15.29 12.12 -9.86
CA GLY A 321 14.65 13.44 -9.95
C GLY A 321 15.61 14.62 -9.74
N ARG A 322 16.28 14.69 -8.58
CA ARG A 322 17.42 15.58 -8.20
C ARG A 322 17.95 15.13 -6.82
N PRO A 323 19.25 14.83 -6.63
CA PRO A 323 19.75 14.12 -5.44
C PRO A 323 20.00 15.03 -4.22
N LEU A 324 19.10 15.97 -3.92
CA LEU A 324 19.08 16.67 -2.64
C LEU A 324 17.96 16.09 -1.80
N ILE A 325 18.30 15.01 -1.09
CA ILE A 325 17.37 14.30 -0.21
C ILE A 325 17.34 15.03 1.12
N ASP A 326 16.20 15.66 1.43
CA ASP A 326 15.91 16.16 2.77
C ASP A 326 15.49 14.99 3.66
N ASP A 327 16.29 14.70 4.69
CA ASP A 327 16.04 13.59 5.61
C ASP A 327 14.74 13.78 6.39
N ASN A 328 14.34 15.03 6.68
CA ASN A 328 13.08 15.29 7.39
C ASN A 328 11.87 14.96 6.51
N LEU A 329 11.93 15.32 5.23
CA LEU A 329 10.89 14.97 4.26
C LEU A 329 10.77 13.44 4.13
N LEU A 330 11.92 12.75 4.03
CA LEU A 330 11.96 11.30 3.94
C LEU A 330 11.42 10.62 5.20
N ILE A 331 11.81 11.08 6.40
CA ILE A 331 11.30 10.57 7.69
C ILE A 331 9.79 10.77 7.79
N ASN A 332 9.29 11.97 7.47
CA ASN A 332 7.86 12.25 7.52
C ASN A 332 7.06 11.37 6.55
N TYR A 333 7.55 11.20 5.31
CA TYR A 333 6.94 10.31 4.33
C TYR A 333 6.89 8.86 4.85
N LEU A 334 8.00 8.35 5.39
CA LEU A 334 8.07 6.98 5.91
C LEU A 334 7.21 6.79 7.16
N ASN A 335 7.20 7.74 8.09
CA ASN A 335 6.37 7.67 9.31
C ASN A 335 4.88 7.65 8.97
N ASN A 336 4.44 8.52 8.05
CA ASN A 336 3.06 8.51 7.55
C ASN A 336 2.74 7.20 6.83
N ARG A 337 3.72 6.60 6.15
CA ARG A 337 3.53 5.37 5.40
C ARG A 337 3.39 4.12 6.25
N TYR A 338 4.20 4.00 7.29
CA TYR A 338 4.26 2.80 8.12
C TYR A 338 3.47 2.93 9.43
N GLY A 339 2.88 4.09 9.73
CA GLY A 339 1.97 4.28 10.87
C GLY A 339 2.60 3.92 12.22
N GLY A 340 3.92 4.10 12.37
CA GLY A 340 4.69 3.72 13.56
C GLY A 340 5.25 2.29 13.56
N ASN A 341 5.01 1.47 12.52
CA ASN A 341 5.67 0.18 12.35
C ASN A 341 7.10 0.35 11.82
N HIS A 342 8.01 0.73 12.70
CA HIS A 342 9.41 1.00 12.37
C HIS A 342 10.18 -0.26 11.90
N MET A 343 9.78 -1.45 12.35
CA MET A 343 10.36 -2.72 11.90
C MET A 343 10.13 -2.94 10.40
N ALA A 344 8.86 -2.86 9.97
CA ALA A 344 8.51 -3.00 8.56
C ALA A 344 9.13 -1.90 7.71
N LEU A 345 9.17 -0.67 8.22
CA LEU A 345 9.83 0.46 7.57
C LEU A 345 11.30 0.16 7.27
N VAL A 346 12.09 -0.25 8.29
CA VAL A 346 13.52 -0.51 8.11
C VAL A 346 13.76 -1.69 7.18
N GLU A 347 13.02 -2.79 7.37
CA GLU A 347 13.12 -3.99 6.50
C GLU A 347 12.84 -3.65 5.04
N GLU A 348 11.74 -2.93 4.75
CA GLU A 348 11.34 -2.58 3.40
C GLU A 348 12.25 -1.53 2.77
N LEU A 349 12.73 -0.54 3.54
CA LEU A 349 13.64 0.49 3.04
C LEU A 349 14.98 -0.09 2.59
N ILE A 350 15.55 -1.01 3.37
CA ILE A 350 16.76 -1.72 2.98
C ILE A 350 16.49 -2.54 1.72
N THR A 351 15.44 -3.36 1.73
CA THR A 351 15.11 -4.25 0.61
C THR A 351 14.88 -3.46 -0.69
N ALA A 352 14.09 -2.39 -0.64
CA ALA A 352 13.80 -1.54 -1.80
C ALA A 352 15.04 -0.83 -2.34
N SER A 353 16.00 -0.47 -1.47
CA SER A 353 17.28 0.13 -1.89
C SER A 353 18.15 -0.86 -2.67
N PHE A 354 18.19 -2.12 -2.24
CA PHE A 354 18.82 -3.20 -3.02
C PHE A 354 18.10 -3.43 -4.35
N ASP A 355 16.77 -3.39 -4.36
CA ASP A 355 15.98 -3.54 -5.59
C ASP A 355 16.24 -2.44 -6.62
N VAL A 356 16.40 -1.19 -6.17
CA VAL A 356 16.74 -0.08 -7.08
C VAL A 356 18.10 -0.31 -7.75
N LEU A 357 19.08 -0.79 -6.99
CA LEU A 357 20.42 -1.07 -7.52
C LEU A 357 20.41 -2.27 -8.49
N SER A 358 19.73 -3.38 -8.13
CA SER A 358 19.63 -4.56 -9.01
C SER A 358 18.87 -4.26 -10.29
N ASN A 359 17.74 -3.55 -10.21
CA ASN A 359 16.99 -3.15 -11.40
C ASN A 359 17.77 -2.16 -12.27
N GLY A 360 18.58 -1.28 -11.68
CA GLY A 360 19.50 -0.42 -12.42
C GLY A 360 20.50 -1.22 -13.26
N MET A 361 21.06 -2.29 -12.68
CA MET A 361 21.93 -3.22 -13.40
C MET A 361 21.19 -3.93 -14.54
N TYR A 362 20.01 -4.50 -14.28
CA TYR A 362 19.23 -5.20 -15.32
C TYR A 362 18.79 -4.29 -16.47
N ARG A 363 18.59 -3.00 -16.20
CA ARG A 363 18.24 -1.98 -17.19
C ARG A 363 19.45 -1.41 -17.92
N ASN A 364 20.68 -1.80 -17.56
CA ASN A 364 21.92 -1.23 -18.06
C ASN A 364 21.99 0.31 -17.90
N GLU A 365 21.60 0.80 -16.71
CA GLU A 365 21.72 2.22 -16.36
C GLU A 365 23.19 2.69 -16.45
N PRO A 366 23.43 3.99 -16.74
CA PRO A 366 24.79 4.50 -16.88
C PRO A 366 25.55 4.42 -15.56
N GLN A 367 26.89 4.38 -15.64
CA GLN A 367 27.77 4.23 -14.47
C GLN A 367 27.52 5.30 -13.38
N GLN A 368 27.16 6.52 -13.77
CA GLN A 368 26.83 7.59 -12.82
C GLN A 368 25.57 7.25 -12.01
N SER A 369 24.52 6.73 -12.64
CA SER A 369 23.30 6.29 -11.95
C SER A 369 23.59 5.11 -11.03
N MET A 370 24.36 4.13 -11.51
CA MET A 370 24.78 2.98 -10.71
C MET A 370 25.59 3.38 -9.48
N PHE A 371 26.49 4.36 -9.64
CA PHE A 371 27.25 4.95 -8.54
C PHE A 371 26.31 5.62 -7.52
N LEU A 372 25.34 6.42 -7.97
CA LEU A 372 24.37 7.07 -7.09
C LEU A 372 23.52 6.07 -6.29
N PHE A 373 23.03 5.01 -6.94
CA PHE A 373 22.25 3.97 -6.28
C PHE A 373 23.07 3.25 -5.20
N ARG A 374 24.32 2.89 -5.52
CA ARG A 374 25.24 2.26 -4.58
C ARG A 374 25.63 3.21 -3.43
N ALA A 375 25.94 4.46 -3.73
CA ALA A 375 26.26 5.48 -2.72
C ALA A 375 25.08 5.75 -1.78
N PHE A 376 23.85 5.75 -2.29
CA PHE A 376 22.66 5.85 -1.45
C PHE A 376 22.57 4.65 -0.50
N LEU A 377 22.69 3.43 -1.03
CA LEU A 377 22.61 2.19 -0.25
C LEU A 377 23.73 2.09 0.81
N VAL A 378 24.98 2.42 0.47
CA VAL A 378 26.14 2.21 1.34
C VAL A 378 26.46 3.41 2.23
N ASN A 379 26.35 4.64 1.73
CA ASN A 379 26.80 5.83 2.47
C ASN A 379 25.65 6.61 3.11
N LYS A 380 24.49 6.72 2.44
CA LYS A 380 23.35 7.49 2.96
C LYS A 380 22.49 6.64 3.91
N LEU A 381 22.10 5.44 3.50
CA LEU A 381 21.13 4.65 4.23
C LEU A 381 21.57 4.23 5.65
N PRO A 382 22.80 3.74 5.90
CA PRO A 382 23.18 3.32 7.25
C PRO A 382 23.25 4.48 8.25
N SER A 383 23.74 5.65 7.84
CA SER A 383 23.70 6.85 8.69
C SER A 383 22.26 7.30 8.96
N PHE A 384 21.41 7.31 7.95
CA PHE A 384 19.98 7.63 8.08
C PHE A 384 19.25 6.69 9.05
N LEU A 385 19.50 5.37 8.96
CA LEU A 385 18.92 4.39 9.88
C LEU A 385 19.41 4.56 11.32
N SER A 386 20.66 5.00 11.51
CA SER A 386 21.24 5.29 12.83
C SER A 386 20.54 6.49 13.48
N ASP A 387 20.34 7.55 12.70
CA ASP A 387 19.62 8.75 13.15
C ASP A 387 18.14 8.44 13.43
N LEU A 388 17.48 7.65 12.57
CA LEU A 388 16.11 7.19 12.77
C LEU A 388 15.98 6.37 14.05
N ALA A 389 16.84 5.38 14.26
CA ALA A 389 16.83 4.55 15.47
C ALA A 389 17.08 5.35 16.75
N GLY A 390 17.87 6.43 16.69
CA GLY A 390 18.10 7.34 17.80
C GLY A 390 16.93 8.29 18.09
N SER A 391 16.01 8.49 17.14
CA SER A 391 14.89 9.43 17.25
C SER A 391 13.60 8.83 17.82
N VAL A 392 13.48 7.49 17.84
CA VAL A 392 12.26 6.79 18.24
C VAL A 392 12.29 6.44 19.73
N VAL A 393 11.14 6.55 20.39
CA VAL A 393 11.01 6.26 21.84
C VAL A 393 11.15 4.77 22.15
N GLU A 394 10.63 3.91 21.27
CA GLU A 394 10.75 2.46 21.37
C GLU A 394 11.97 1.96 20.58
N PRO A 395 12.88 1.18 21.19
CA PRO A 395 14.11 0.74 20.52
C PRO A 395 13.80 -0.24 19.38
N ILE A 396 14.26 0.09 18.18
CA ILE A 396 14.14 -0.76 17.00
C ILE A 396 15.26 -1.84 17.05
N PRO A 397 14.95 -3.14 16.97
CA PRO A 397 15.97 -4.18 16.80
C PRO A 397 16.51 -4.18 15.37
N VAL A 398 17.36 -3.20 15.04
CA VAL A 398 17.86 -2.94 13.69
C VAL A 398 18.64 -4.13 13.10
N GLU A 399 19.42 -4.86 13.91
CA GLU A 399 20.14 -6.06 13.46
C GLU A 399 19.19 -7.16 12.94
N LEU A 400 18.05 -7.36 13.60
CA LEU A 400 17.03 -8.30 13.15
C LEU A 400 16.39 -7.82 11.83
N CYS A 401 16.14 -6.52 11.69
CA CYS A 401 15.63 -5.92 10.46
C CYS A 401 16.59 -6.13 9.29
N ILE A 402 17.89 -5.86 9.51
CA ILE A 402 18.94 -6.06 8.49
C ILE A 402 19.00 -7.53 8.08
N THR A 403 18.95 -8.46 9.06
CA THR A 403 18.95 -9.91 8.79
C THR A 403 17.78 -10.31 7.90
N ARG A 404 16.56 -9.85 8.23
CA ARG A 404 15.34 -10.15 7.46
C ARG A 404 15.32 -9.50 6.09
N ALA A 405 15.86 -8.28 5.97
CA ALA A 405 15.97 -7.59 4.70
C ALA A 405 16.94 -8.33 3.76
N LEU A 406 18.13 -8.70 4.24
CA LEU A 406 19.11 -9.44 3.45
C LEU A 406 18.60 -10.82 3.01
N ALA A 407 17.77 -11.48 3.82
CA ALA A 407 17.12 -12.74 3.42
C ALA A 407 16.14 -12.59 2.24
N ARG A 408 15.70 -11.36 1.92
CA ARG A 408 14.83 -11.04 0.77
C ARG A 408 15.61 -10.54 -0.46
N VAL A 409 16.93 -10.39 -0.35
CA VAL A 409 17.81 -9.99 -1.45
C VAL A 409 18.26 -11.23 -2.21
N ASP A 410 18.17 -11.21 -3.55
CA ASP A 410 18.56 -12.34 -4.40
C ASP A 410 20.08 -12.59 -4.35
N PRO A 411 20.53 -13.76 -3.86
CA PRO A 411 21.95 -14.11 -3.82
C PRO A 411 22.59 -14.22 -5.20
N ASN A 412 21.84 -14.54 -6.26
CA ASN A 412 22.40 -14.63 -7.61
C ASN A 412 22.77 -13.27 -8.18
N THR A 413 22.01 -12.24 -7.83
CA THR A 413 22.25 -10.85 -8.22
C THR A 413 23.39 -10.24 -7.39
N PHE A 414 23.44 -10.56 -6.11
CA PHE A 414 24.44 -10.10 -5.14
C PHE A 414 25.24 -11.29 -4.60
N PRO A 415 26.10 -11.90 -5.43
CA PRO A 415 26.86 -13.09 -5.07
C PRO A 415 27.83 -12.79 -3.94
N SER A 416 28.14 -13.81 -3.16
CA SER A 416 29.21 -13.74 -2.17
C SER A 416 30.57 -13.60 -2.86
N PHE A 417 31.56 -13.07 -2.15
CA PHE A 417 32.88 -12.86 -2.73
C PHE A 417 33.52 -14.19 -3.16
N SER A 418 33.29 -15.24 -2.38
CA SER A 418 33.74 -16.60 -2.68
C SER A 418 33.17 -17.15 -3.99
N GLU A 419 31.95 -16.77 -4.37
CA GLU A 419 31.26 -17.21 -5.59
C GLU A 419 31.72 -16.49 -6.87
N ILE A 420 32.43 -15.36 -6.73
CA ILE A 420 33.00 -14.62 -7.87
C ILE A 420 34.07 -15.47 -8.58
N PHE A 421 34.82 -16.29 -7.83
CA PHE A 421 35.90 -17.12 -8.38
C PHE A 421 35.42 -18.42 -9.03
N SER A 422 34.19 -18.86 -8.75
CA SER A 422 33.61 -20.09 -9.29
C SER A 422 32.79 -19.86 -10.56
N THR A 423 32.30 -18.64 -10.78
CA THR A 423 31.39 -18.30 -11.89
C THR A 423 32.05 -17.29 -12.81
N HIS A 424 32.13 -17.55 -14.12
CA HIS A 424 32.77 -16.65 -15.10
C HIS A 424 32.00 -15.35 -15.32
N GLY A 425 32.04 -14.43 -14.35
CA GLY A 425 31.51 -13.08 -14.47
C GLY A 425 31.67 -12.29 -13.19
N ASN A 426 32.57 -11.28 -13.20
CA ASN A 426 32.59 -10.26 -12.15
C ASN A 426 31.29 -9.46 -12.22
N SER A 427 30.34 -9.74 -11.34
CA SER A 427 29.18 -8.87 -11.15
C SER A 427 29.66 -7.56 -10.52
N VAL A 428 29.27 -6.41 -11.09
CA VAL A 428 29.55 -5.07 -10.54
C VAL A 428 29.01 -4.91 -9.11
N LEU A 429 28.11 -5.81 -8.69
CA LEU A 429 27.39 -5.77 -7.43
C LEU A 429 27.94 -6.73 -6.35
N SER A 430 29.02 -7.47 -6.63
CA SER A 430 29.52 -8.51 -5.71
C SER A 430 29.91 -8.00 -4.32
N ASP A 431 30.49 -6.81 -4.25
CA ASP A 431 31.02 -6.28 -2.98
C ASP A 431 29.96 -5.52 -2.18
N VAL A 432 28.78 -5.28 -2.76
CA VAL A 432 27.76 -4.35 -2.22
C VAL A 432 27.21 -4.82 -0.88
N ARG A 433 26.96 -6.13 -0.72
CA ARG A 433 26.48 -6.69 0.55
C ARG A 433 27.50 -6.49 1.67
N GLN A 434 28.78 -6.71 1.35
CA GLN A 434 29.87 -6.52 2.29
C GLN A 434 30.00 -5.03 2.67
N GLU A 435 30.09 -4.14 1.68
CA GLU A 435 30.17 -2.68 1.89
C GLU A 435 29.01 -2.14 2.74
N PHE A 436 27.78 -2.58 2.46
CA PHE A 436 26.60 -2.21 3.24
C PHE A 436 26.71 -2.66 4.70
N LEU A 437 27.13 -3.90 4.97
CA LEU A 437 27.30 -4.43 6.33
C LEU A 437 28.43 -3.74 7.09
N PHE A 438 29.55 -3.44 6.45
CA PHE A 438 30.62 -2.66 7.06
C PHE A 438 30.16 -1.25 7.42
N SER A 439 29.42 -0.58 6.53
CA SER A 439 28.84 0.73 6.82
C SER A 439 27.83 0.65 7.99
N CYS A 440 26.97 -0.38 8.02
CA CYS A 440 26.07 -0.62 9.15
C CYS A 440 26.84 -0.79 10.48
N ALA A 441 27.95 -1.54 10.49
CA ALA A 441 28.78 -1.71 11.68
C ALA A 441 29.49 -0.40 12.09
N LEU A 442 29.96 0.38 11.11
CA LEU A 442 30.56 1.69 11.32
C LEU A 442 29.59 2.67 12.01
N HIS A 443 28.33 2.66 11.60
CA HIS A 443 27.24 3.48 12.16
C HIS A 443 26.53 2.83 13.36
N LYS A 444 27.11 1.77 13.94
CA LYS A 444 26.64 1.09 15.17
C LYS A 444 25.24 0.48 15.07
N LEU A 445 24.79 0.14 13.87
CA LEU A 445 23.53 -0.58 13.66
C LEU A 445 23.64 -2.07 13.96
N ILE A 446 24.82 -2.63 13.78
CA ILE A 446 25.16 -4.03 14.07
C ILE A 446 26.54 -4.12 14.75
N PRO A 447 26.82 -5.19 15.52
CA PRO A 447 28.18 -5.48 15.95
C PRO A 447 29.04 -5.96 14.77
N GLU A 448 30.34 -5.68 14.81
CA GLU A 448 31.30 -6.14 13.80
C GLU A 448 31.35 -7.68 13.73
N SER A 449 31.20 -8.36 14.87
CA SER A 449 31.11 -9.83 14.92
C SER A 449 29.90 -10.42 14.19
N SER A 450 28.87 -9.61 13.92
CA SER A 450 27.70 -10.06 13.16
C SER A 450 27.94 -10.08 11.64
N ILE A 451 28.98 -9.41 11.14
CA ILE A 451 29.25 -9.31 9.69
C ILE A 451 29.46 -10.69 9.07
N GLU A 452 30.37 -11.50 9.64
CA GLU A 452 30.68 -12.85 9.15
C GLU A 452 29.42 -13.74 9.13
N ARG A 453 28.61 -13.68 10.21
CA ARG A 453 27.35 -14.43 10.31
C ARG A 453 26.31 -13.99 9.27
N LEU A 454 26.23 -12.70 8.95
CA LEU A 454 25.26 -12.14 8.01
C LEU A 454 25.68 -12.31 6.55
N LEU A 455 26.99 -12.35 6.28
CA LEU A 455 27.53 -12.68 4.96
C LEU A 455 27.49 -14.19 4.69
N GLY A 456 27.73 -15.00 5.72
CA GLY A 456 27.94 -16.45 5.58
C GLY A 456 29.36 -16.83 5.17
N GLU A 457 30.28 -15.86 5.15
CA GLU A 457 31.69 -16.02 4.75
C GLU A 457 32.59 -15.03 5.51
N ASN A 458 33.90 -15.28 5.49
CA ASN A 458 34.90 -14.38 6.07
C ASN A 458 35.02 -13.10 5.22
N PRO A 459 34.79 -11.91 5.79
CA PRO A 459 34.93 -10.67 5.04
C PRO A 459 36.39 -10.44 4.65
N MET A 460 36.61 -9.95 3.44
CA MET A 460 37.95 -9.62 2.94
C MET A 460 38.37 -8.18 3.22
N GLN A 461 37.43 -7.35 3.66
CA GLN A 461 37.66 -5.98 4.10
C GLN A 461 37.62 -5.92 5.63
N THR A 462 38.21 -4.86 6.18
CA THR A 462 38.09 -4.51 7.60
C THR A 462 37.43 -3.14 7.71
N LEU A 463 36.92 -2.81 8.89
CA LEU A 463 36.44 -1.45 9.14
C LEU A 463 37.56 -0.42 8.88
N PRO A 464 37.21 0.79 8.41
CA PRO A 464 38.19 1.86 8.21
C PRO A 464 38.97 2.15 9.50
N ASN A 465 40.31 2.18 9.41
CA ASN A 465 41.20 2.44 10.55
C ASN A 465 40.91 3.79 11.26
N GLY A 466 40.36 4.76 10.52
CA GLY A 466 39.97 6.07 11.04
C GLY A 466 38.60 6.11 11.74
N GLY A 467 37.87 5.00 11.77
CA GLY A 467 36.53 4.94 12.35
C GLY A 467 35.49 5.78 11.59
N ARG A 468 34.36 6.05 12.26
CA ARG A 468 33.26 6.86 11.71
C ARG A 468 33.65 8.32 11.71
N PHE A 469 33.55 8.98 10.56
CA PHE A 469 33.69 10.43 10.48
C PHE A 469 32.43 11.15 10.95
N VAL A 470 32.64 12.22 11.71
CA VAL A 470 31.60 13.10 12.22
C VAL A 470 31.75 14.46 11.54
N LYS A 471 30.65 14.99 11.02
CA LYS A 471 30.62 16.25 10.25
C LYS A 471 31.31 17.40 10.98
N HIS A 472 30.96 17.64 12.24
CA HIS A 472 31.52 18.75 13.03
C HIS A 472 33.03 18.67 13.20
N ASP A 473 33.57 17.47 13.41
CA ASP A 473 35.01 17.26 13.56
C ASP A 473 35.73 17.50 12.23
N LEU A 474 35.15 17.06 11.11
CA LEU A 474 35.71 17.31 9.78
C LEU A 474 35.69 18.80 9.42
N VAL A 475 34.60 19.52 9.73
CA VAL A 475 34.52 20.98 9.53
C VAL A 475 35.63 21.69 10.33
N ALA A 476 35.83 21.30 11.59
CA ALA A 476 36.92 21.84 12.41
C ALA A 476 38.30 21.54 11.81
N GLN A 477 38.53 20.31 11.34
CA GLN A 477 39.79 19.93 10.69
C GLN A 477 40.07 20.71 9.41
N ILE A 478 39.04 20.92 8.57
CA ILE A 478 39.17 21.67 7.31
C ILE A 478 39.45 23.15 7.59
N ASN A 479 38.77 23.75 8.57
CA ASN A 479 39.02 25.14 8.97
C ASN A 479 40.44 25.35 9.51
N ASN A 480 41.01 24.32 10.15
CA ASN A 480 42.38 24.36 10.68
C ASN A 480 43.45 24.05 9.61
N SER A 481 43.11 23.32 8.54
CA SER A 481 44.03 23.00 7.45
C SER A 481 43.28 22.90 6.11
N HIS A 482 43.51 23.85 5.22
CA HIS A 482 42.79 23.91 3.93
C HIS A 482 43.16 22.72 3.01
N GLU A 483 44.39 22.20 3.10
CA GLU A 483 44.84 20.99 2.38
C GLU A 483 44.04 19.73 2.78
N ARG A 484 43.42 19.75 3.96
CA ARG A 484 42.58 18.64 4.43
C ARG A 484 41.36 18.44 3.55
N ALA A 485 40.79 19.51 2.99
CA ALA A 485 39.65 19.39 2.08
C ALA A 485 40.05 18.59 0.82
N GLU A 486 41.23 18.85 0.25
CA GLU A 486 41.73 18.12 -0.92
C GLU A 486 41.99 16.64 -0.61
N GLN A 487 42.55 16.34 0.56
CA GLN A 487 42.77 14.95 1.00
C GLN A 487 41.46 14.17 1.15
N LEU A 488 40.39 14.84 1.58
CA LEU A 488 39.08 14.23 1.80
C LEU A 488 38.28 14.04 0.50
N LEU A 489 38.59 14.77 -0.58
CA LEU A 489 37.88 14.64 -1.87
C LEU A 489 37.93 13.22 -2.43
N ASN A 490 39.06 12.53 -2.28
CA ASN A 490 39.20 11.13 -2.71
C ASN A 490 38.26 10.18 -1.93
N GLY A 491 37.84 10.57 -0.73
CA GLY A 491 36.87 9.83 0.08
C GLY A 491 35.41 10.12 -0.27
N VAL A 492 35.12 11.00 -1.23
CA VAL A 492 33.73 11.24 -1.68
C VAL A 492 33.21 10.07 -2.51
N GLU A 493 34.10 9.36 -3.19
CA GLU A 493 33.78 8.20 -4.02
C GLU A 493 33.90 6.87 -3.26
N SER A 494 34.29 6.89 -1.98
CA SER A 494 34.41 5.68 -1.18
C SER A 494 33.04 5.07 -0.84
N MET A 495 32.97 3.75 -0.82
CA MET A 495 31.81 2.97 -0.38
C MET A 495 32.07 2.36 1.01
N ASP A 496 32.60 3.17 1.92
CA ASP A 496 33.01 2.75 3.27
C ASP A 496 32.08 3.26 4.38
N GLY A 497 31.02 4.01 4.03
CA GLY A 497 30.07 4.60 4.97
C GLY A 497 30.43 6.02 5.44
N ASN A 498 31.59 6.56 5.08
CA ASN A 498 32.06 7.88 5.53
C ASN A 498 31.83 9.00 4.50
N ALA A 499 31.64 8.68 3.23
CA ALA A 499 31.53 9.66 2.15
C ALA A 499 30.47 10.75 2.40
N ARG A 500 29.35 10.38 3.04
CA ARG A 500 28.29 11.34 3.42
C ARG A 500 28.83 12.46 4.32
N ALA A 501 29.51 12.11 5.41
CA ALA A 501 30.04 13.09 6.36
C ALA A 501 31.08 14.00 5.72
N ILE A 502 31.87 13.46 4.78
CA ILE A 502 32.85 14.22 4.00
C ILE A 502 32.16 15.27 3.12
N VAL A 503 31.18 14.85 2.32
CA VAL A 503 30.44 15.74 1.41
C VAL A 503 29.73 16.84 2.19
N GLU A 504 29.07 16.51 3.30
CA GLU A 504 28.37 17.48 4.14
C GLU A 504 29.34 18.50 4.76
N ALA A 505 30.51 18.07 5.24
CA ALA A 505 31.51 18.95 5.82
C ALA A 505 32.12 19.91 4.78
N ILE A 506 32.47 19.41 3.59
CA ILE A 506 33.01 20.22 2.50
C ILE A 506 31.96 21.25 2.02
N ALA A 507 30.71 20.81 1.85
CA ALA A 507 29.62 21.68 1.41
C ALA A 507 29.36 22.83 2.41
N GLU A 508 29.39 22.55 3.72
CA GLU A 508 29.22 23.58 4.75
C GLU A 508 30.34 24.62 4.74
N VAL A 509 31.59 24.17 4.69
CA VAL A 509 32.76 25.06 4.64
C VAL A 509 32.72 25.93 3.37
N TRP A 510 32.41 25.35 2.21
CA TRP A 510 32.27 26.09 0.97
C TRP A 510 31.12 27.10 1.00
N ALA A 511 29.97 26.75 1.57
CA ALA A 511 28.86 27.67 1.75
C ALA A 511 29.24 28.85 2.67
N PHE A 512 29.96 28.57 3.76
CA PHE A 512 30.46 29.59 4.69
C PHE A 512 31.46 30.55 4.00
N HIS A 513 32.45 30.03 3.28
CA HIS A 513 33.42 30.87 2.55
C HIS A 513 32.75 31.70 1.45
N ARG A 514 31.82 31.11 0.69
CA ARG A 514 31.05 31.84 -0.33
C ARG A 514 30.26 32.99 0.28
N THR A 515 29.65 32.79 1.44
CA THR A 515 28.88 33.83 2.15
C THR A 515 29.80 34.95 2.64
N LYS A 516 30.99 34.63 3.17
CA LYS A 516 32.00 35.63 3.55
C LYS A 516 32.50 36.46 2.37
N ILE A 517 32.77 35.83 1.22
CA ILE A 517 33.22 36.54 0.00
C ILE A 517 32.14 37.49 -0.52
N LEU A 518 30.86 37.07 -0.49
CA LEU A 518 29.73 37.93 -0.87
C LEU A 518 29.52 39.09 0.11
N GLN A 519 29.80 38.90 1.40
CA GLN A 519 29.76 39.97 2.40
C GLN A 519 30.92 40.96 2.25
N SER A 520 32.14 40.50 1.93
CA SER A 520 33.29 41.40 1.71
C SER A 520 33.16 42.21 0.41
N THR A 521 32.66 41.61 -0.67
CA THR A 521 32.41 42.33 -1.94
C THR A 521 31.29 43.36 -1.84
N ASN A 522 30.30 43.17 -0.95
CA ASN A 522 29.29 44.19 -0.67
C ASN A 522 29.81 45.35 0.19
N MET A 523 30.83 45.12 1.05
CA MET A 523 31.49 46.20 1.80
C MET A 523 32.40 47.03 0.90
N ASP A 524 33.19 46.41 0.02
CA ASP A 524 34.04 47.14 -0.94
C ASP A 524 33.22 47.98 -1.94
N ASN A 525 31.99 47.56 -2.27
CA ASN A 525 31.05 48.33 -3.08
C ASN A 525 30.36 49.48 -2.31
N MET A 526 30.36 49.46 -0.97
CA MET A 526 29.87 50.59 -0.17
C MET A 526 30.96 51.66 0.02
N ASP A 527 32.22 51.26 0.13
CA ASP A 527 33.34 52.20 0.25
C ASP A 527 33.67 52.92 -1.07
N ASN A 528 33.29 52.34 -2.23
CA ASN A 528 33.43 52.98 -3.55
C ASN A 528 32.26 53.90 -3.96
N VAL A 529 31.23 54.06 -3.12
CA VAL A 529 30.13 55.03 -3.34
C VAL A 529 30.36 56.33 -2.56
N GLY A 530 31.48 56.45 -1.84
CA GLY A 530 31.86 57.63 -1.05
C GLY A 530 32.63 58.73 -1.80
N ASP A 531 33.07 58.51 -3.04
CA ASP A 531 33.83 59.47 -3.85
C ASP A 531 33.23 59.66 -5.27
N ALA A 532 31.94 60.03 -5.33
CA ALA A 532 31.29 60.58 -6.53
C ALA A 532 30.31 61.71 -6.18
#